data_AF-A0A350CG65-F1
#
_entry.id   AF-A0A350CG65-F1
#
_cell.length_a   1.000
_cell.length_b   1.000
_cell.length_c   1.000
_cell.angle_alpha   90.00
_cell.angle_beta   90.00
_cell.angle_gamma   90.00
#
_symmetry.space_group_name_H-M   'P 1'
#
loop_
_entity.id
_entity.type
_entity.pdbx_description
1 polymer ?
#
loop_
_entity_poly.entity_id
_entity_poly.type
_entity_poly.pdbx_seq_one_letter_code
_entity_poly.pdbx_strand_id
1 'polypeptide(L)'
;LKRSLMELPIIDGFNSHLKIVQDWVPKLEVTLGMAKIARFDRCRTCHQNIDKTGPGGVPAYPAGHPQSAKVSDWVEASVFPQPFSTHPNPDLYCSASSPHPVGTFGCTICHDGQGSGTSFSNAEHTPNDPHVAENWHHEYGFHPNHFWEYPMQPARFIESTCIKCHHNVTELGVHPKFGATAPKAHRGWELIQKYGCYGCHEIHGFDGETAIGPDMRLEPQTEESRALAAADPTSHPGKYRKVGPSLRHIAAKTSSEFIQYWTEIPTRYRPTTKMPQFFSLTDHLGVDDEGQTKKFEAAELAGIASVLLSTSEQIELLKPNAGYQADAERGEKLFVERGCLACHSHAAVPEAKEDFGPNISDIHQKVKRNADDPAFSDWLYTWLREPERYHKRTKMPNLYLE
;
A
#
# COMPACT_ATOMS: atom_id res chain seq x y z
N LEU A 1 7.46 19.83 -43.35
CA LEU A 1 6.76 21.13 -43.36
C LEU A 1 6.13 21.51 -42.01
N LYS A 2 5.27 20.69 -41.39
CA LYS A 2 4.63 21.06 -40.09
C LYS A 2 5.62 21.16 -38.91
N ARG A 3 6.54 20.21 -38.75
CA ARG A 3 7.50 20.21 -37.62
C ARG A 3 8.51 21.37 -37.71
N SER A 4 9.09 21.58 -38.88
CA SER A 4 9.99 22.72 -39.16
C SER A 4 9.33 24.09 -38.97
N LEU A 5 8.01 24.18 -39.08
CA LEU A 5 7.25 25.41 -38.78
C LEU A 5 7.12 25.62 -37.25
N MET A 6 6.86 24.55 -36.50
CA MET A 6 6.78 24.60 -35.03
C MET A 6 8.12 24.89 -34.35
N GLU A 7 9.24 24.58 -35.04
CA GLU A 7 10.61 24.84 -34.60
C GLU A 7 11.10 26.28 -34.91
N LEU A 8 10.27 27.12 -35.54
CA LEU A 8 10.64 28.53 -35.76
C LEU A 8 10.76 29.25 -34.41
N PRO A 9 11.79 30.11 -34.20
CA PRO A 9 12.12 30.67 -32.87
C PRO A 9 10.95 31.34 -32.14
N ILE A 10 10.06 32.03 -32.86
CA ILE A 10 8.89 32.67 -32.26
C ILE A 10 7.85 31.63 -31.85
N ILE A 11 7.56 30.64 -32.70
CA ILE A 11 6.53 29.63 -32.44
C ILE A 11 7.00 28.70 -31.31
N ASP A 12 8.27 28.29 -31.35
CA ASP A 12 8.90 27.48 -30.30
C ASP A 12 8.99 28.25 -28.97
N GLY A 13 9.31 29.55 -29.01
CA GLY A 13 9.37 30.40 -27.80
C GLY A 13 8.03 30.52 -27.04
N PHE A 14 6.89 30.48 -27.73
CA PHE A 14 5.57 30.57 -27.10
C PHE A 14 4.94 29.20 -26.77
N ASN A 15 5.19 28.17 -27.58
CA ASN A 15 4.61 26.84 -27.38
C ASN A 15 5.53 25.73 -27.89
N SER A 16 6.74 25.66 -27.34
CA SER A 16 7.72 24.63 -27.70
C SER A 16 7.15 23.24 -27.47
N HIS A 17 7.28 22.40 -28.49
CA HIS A 17 6.98 20.98 -28.43
C HIS A 17 8.00 20.19 -27.56
N LEU A 18 9.07 20.85 -27.09
CA LEU A 18 10.08 20.31 -26.18
C LEU A 18 9.91 20.84 -24.74
N LYS A 19 8.92 21.71 -24.51
CA LYS A 19 8.67 22.28 -23.17
C LYS A 19 8.18 21.19 -22.24
N ILE A 20 8.85 21.05 -21.09
CA ILE A 20 8.37 20.23 -19.98
C ILE A 20 7.06 20.82 -19.46
N VAL A 21 6.02 20.00 -19.46
CA VAL A 21 4.73 20.33 -18.83
C VAL A 21 4.85 19.92 -17.37
N GLN A 22 4.73 20.89 -16.46
CA GLN A 22 4.84 20.66 -15.03
C GLN A 22 3.60 21.19 -14.30
N ASP A 23 2.93 20.30 -13.58
CA ASP A 23 1.90 20.63 -12.61
C ASP A 23 2.54 20.70 -11.22
N TRP A 24 2.26 21.78 -10.49
CA TRP A 24 2.76 22.00 -9.13
C TRP A 24 1.61 21.89 -8.14
N VAL A 25 1.69 20.91 -7.24
CA VAL A 25 0.61 20.57 -6.32
C VAL A 25 1.09 20.73 -4.87
N PRO A 26 1.16 21.98 -4.35
CA PRO A 26 1.81 22.26 -3.07
C PRO A 26 1.04 21.76 -1.85
N LYS A 27 -0.28 21.52 -1.96
CA LYS A 27 -1.12 21.09 -0.85
C LYS A 27 -1.22 19.57 -0.68
N LEU A 28 -0.82 18.81 -1.69
CA LEU A 28 -0.80 17.36 -1.64
C LEU A 28 0.65 16.93 -1.54
N GLU A 29 1.20 16.98 -0.33
CA GLU A 29 2.60 16.70 -0.08
C GLU A 29 2.96 15.22 -0.31
N VAL A 30 4.23 14.95 -0.57
CA VAL A 30 4.83 13.63 -0.51
C VAL A 30 5.89 13.64 0.59
N THR A 31 5.85 12.63 1.46
CA THR A 31 6.90 12.41 2.45
C THR A 31 8.07 11.76 1.72
N LEU A 32 9.27 12.30 1.81
CA LEU A 32 10.49 11.65 1.33
C LEU A 32 11.48 11.65 2.49
N GLY A 33 11.76 10.46 3.04
CA GLY A 33 12.53 10.32 4.28
C GLY A 33 11.92 11.12 5.43
N MET A 34 12.64 12.13 5.93
CA MET A 34 12.25 12.95 7.08
C MET A 34 11.53 14.26 6.71
N ALA A 35 11.32 14.54 5.40
CA ALA A 35 10.74 15.79 4.94
C ALA A 35 9.40 15.55 4.22
N LYS A 36 8.46 16.49 4.38
CA LYS A 36 7.30 16.60 3.51
C LYS A 36 7.56 17.69 2.48
N ILE A 37 7.43 17.35 1.21
CA ILE A 37 7.67 18.28 0.11
C ILE A 37 6.46 18.39 -0.79
N ALA A 38 6.34 19.51 -1.49
CA ALA A 38 5.33 19.69 -2.53
C ALA A 38 5.50 18.64 -3.64
N ARG A 39 4.39 18.12 -4.17
CA ARG A 39 4.41 17.25 -5.35
C ARG A 39 4.63 18.08 -6.61
N PHE A 40 5.52 17.56 -7.47
CA PHE A 40 5.70 18.01 -8.84
C PHE A 40 5.30 16.88 -9.76
N ASP A 41 4.55 17.19 -10.80
CA ASP A 41 4.10 16.23 -11.79
C ASP A 41 4.47 16.67 -13.20
N ARG A 42 5.23 15.85 -13.90
CA ARG A 42 5.68 16.08 -15.28
C ARG A 42 5.15 15.03 -16.23
N CYS A 43 4.20 14.19 -15.81
CA CYS A 43 3.70 13.07 -16.59
C CYS A 43 3.11 13.52 -17.93
N ARG A 44 2.45 14.69 -17.97
CA ARG A 44 1.91 15.29 -19.21
C ARG A 44 2.97 15.71 -20.23
N THR A 45 4.25 15.73 -19.86
CA THR A 45 5.36 15.95 -20.81
C THR A 45 5.43 14.80 -21.82
N CYS A 46 5.26 13.56 -21.35
CA CYS A 46 5.24 12.37 -22.20
C CYS A 46 3.80 12.00 -22.59
N HIS A 47 2.86 12.06 -21.64
CA HIS A 47 1.46 11.73 -21.83
C HIS A 47 0.65 12.92 -22.38
N GLN A 48 1.02 13.39 -23.57
CA GLN A 48 0.61 14.68 -24.13
C GLN A 48 -0.91 14.85 -24.32
N ASN A 49 -1.63 13.75 -24.50
CA ASN A 49 -3.08 13.75 -24.76
C ASN A 49 -3.92 13.30 -23.57
N ILE A 50 -3.29 13.03 -22.41
CA ILE A 50 -3.96 12.37 -21.28
C ILE A 50 -5.18 13.14 -20.77
N ASP A 51 -5.12 14.47 -20.84
CA ASP A 51 -6.14 15.39 -20.35
C ASP A 51 -7.12 15.90 -21.43
N LYS A 52 -7.03 15.39 -22.66
CA LYS A 52 -7.83 15.88 -23.80
C LYS A 52 -9.20 15.22 -23.86
N THR A 53 -10.27 15.98 -23.65
CA THR A 53 -11.65 15.47 -23.74
C THR A 53 -12.32 15.80 -25.07
N GLY A 54 -13.07 14.85 -25.60
CA GLY A 54 -14.03 15.06 -26.68
C GLY A 54 -15.39 15.57 -26.16
N PRO A 55 -16.35 15.84 -27.07
CA PRO A 55 -17.71 16.24 -26.69
C PRO A 55 -18.38 15.23 -25.76
N GLY A 56 -18.96 15.70 -24.66
CA GLY A 56 -19.61 14.84 -23.67
C GLY A 56 -18.65 14.10 -22.74
N GLY A 57 -17.39 14.54 -22.64
CA GLY A 57 -16.46 14.03 -21.62
C GLY A 57 -15.79 12.71 -21.94
N VAL A 58 -15.91 12.27 -23.20
CA VAL A 58 -15.27 11.04 -23.70
C VAL A 58 -13.79 11.28 -24.02
N PRO A 59 -12.96 10.23 -24.07
CA PRO A 59 -11.57 10.36 -24.50
C PRO A 59 -11.45 10.97 -25.91
N ALA A 60 -10.71 12.07 -26.08
CA ALA A 60 -10.48 12.66 -27.41
C ALA A 60 -9.60 11.77 -28.29
N TYR A 61 -8.66 11.06 -27.66
CA TYR A 61 -7.74 10.11 -28.30
C TYR A 61 -7.87 8.74 -27.61
N PRO A 62 -8.83 7.90 -28.01
CA PRO A 62 -9.08 6.62 -27.35
C PRO A 62 -7.84 5.72 -27.34
N ALA A 63 -7.60 5.05 -26.20
CA ALA A 63 -6.46 4.16 -26.06
C ALA A 63 -6.63 2.88 -26.91
N GLY A 64 -5.54 2.42 -27.52
CA GLY A 64 -5.51 1.16 -28.26
C GLY A 64 -4.09 0.75 -28.68
N HIS A 65 -3.94 -0.49 -29.17
CA HIS A 65 -2.67 -1.04 -29.65
C HIS A 65 -2.71 -1.20 -31.18
N PRO A 66 -2.44 -0.13 -31.95
CA PRO A 66 -2.41 -0.24 -33.40
C PRO A 66 -1.28 -1.18 -33.85
N GLN A 67 -1.57 -2.01 -34.86
CA GLN A 67 -0.59 -2.96 -35.41
C GLN A 67 0.46 -2.28 -36.30
N SER A 68 0.15 -1.11 -36.83
CA SER A 68 1.03 -0.32 -37.68
C SER A 68 1.79 0.71 -36.85
N ALA A 69 3.06 0.97 -37.18
CA ALA A 69 3.83 2.07 -36.60
C ALA A 69 3.52 3.43 -37.26
N LYS A 70 2.68 3.47 -38.31
CA LYS A 70 2.35 4.71 -39.01
C LYS A 70 1.23 5.45 -38.28
N VAL A 71 1.51 6.70 -37.90
CA VAL A 71 0.56 7.58 -37.21
C VAL A 71 -0.73 7.83 -38.01
N SER A 72 -0.66 7.83 -39.35
CA SER A 72 -1.86 7.94 -40.20
C SER A 72 -2.89 6.86 -39.88
N ASP A 73 -2.43 5.65 -39.63
CA ASP A 73 -3.27 4.48 -39.44
C ASP A 73 -3.92 4.53 -38.04
N TRP A 74 -3.21 5.11 -37.06
CA TRP A 74 -3.75 5.37 -35.71
C TRP A 74 -4.91 6.36 -35.77
N VAL A 75 -4.74 7.43 -36.55
CA VAL A 75 -5.74 8.49 -36.73
C VAL A 75 -6.96 7.96 -37.48
N GLU A 76 -6.75 7.19 -38.55
CA GLU A 76 -7.83 6.58 -39.32
C GLU A 76 -8.62 5.57 -38.47
N ALA A 77 -7.93 4.74 -37.68
CA ALA A 77 -8.56 3.78 -36.79
C ALA A 77 -9.11 4.39 -35.49
N SER A 78 -8.81 5.67 -35.21
CA SER A 78 -9.14 6.37 -33.98
C SER A 78 -8.67 5.65 -32.69
N VAL A 79 -7.50 5.01 -32.73
CA VAL A 79 -6.88 4.31 -31.59
C VAL A 79 -5.42 4.71 -31.45
N PHE A 80 -5.04 5.09 -30.23
CA PHE A 80 -3.73 5.67 -29.93
C PHE A 80 -3.01 4.84 -28.87
N PRO A 81 -1.73 4.46 -29.08
CA PRO A 81 -0.96 3.77 -28.07
C PRO A 81 -0.55 4.76 -26.97
N GLN A 82 -0.29 4.25 -25.77
CA GLN A 82 0.39 5.03 -24.74
C GLN A 82 1.79 5.43 -25.25
N PRO A 83 2.25 6.67 -25.01
CA PRO A 83 1.66 7.69 -24.14
C PRO A 83 0.73 8.71 -24.87
N PHE A 84 0.31 8.43 -26.10
CA PHE A 84 -0.45 9.37 -26.95
C PHE A 84 -1.97 9.30 -26.80
N SER A 85 -2.48 8.41 -25.95
CA SER A 85 -3.91 8.28 -25.67
C SER A 85 -4.37 9.19 -24.53
N THR A 86 -5.65 9.51 -24.55
CA THR A 86 -6.37 10.17 -23.46
C THR A 86 -6.69 9.20 -22.32
N HIS A 87 -6.81 9.72 -21.09
CA HIS A 87 -7.30 8.97 -19.95
C HIS A 87 -8.66 8.30 -20.29
N PRO A 88 -8.90 7.02 -19.93
CA PRO A 88 -10.14 6.32 -20.27
C PRO A 88 -11.40 6.99 -19.71
N ASN A 89 -11.29 7.61 -18.54
CA ASN A 89 -12.37 8.33 -17.85
C ASN A 89 -11.93 9.77 -17.56
N PRO A 90 -11.79 10.65 -18.56
CA PRO A 90 -11.18 11.95 -18.35
C PRO A 90 -12.11 12.91 -17.59
N ASP A 91 -13.43 12.72 -17.70
CA ASP A 91 -14.41 13.47 -16.92
C ASP A 91 -14.41 13.15 -15.42
N LEU A 92 -13.92 11.98 -15.04
CA LEU A 92 -13.79 11.59 -13.64
C LEU A 92 -12.43 11.99 -13.04
N TYR A 93 -11.37 12.10 -13.86
CA TYR A 93 -10.00 12.23 -13.34
C TYR A 93 -9.09 13.31 -13.95
N CYS A 94 -9.44 13.95 -15.06
CA CYS A 94 -8.49 14.82 -15.76
C CYS A 94 -9.05 16.18 -16.18
N SER A 95 -10.32 16.23 -16.60
CA SER A 95 -10.92 17.46 -17.13
C SER A 95 -11.05 18.53 -16.05
N ALA A 96 -11.14 19.80 -16.45
CA ALA A 96 -11.27 20.91 -15.48
C ALA A 96 -12.56 20.82 -14.64
N SER A 97 -13.61 20.19 -15.17
CA SER A 97 -14.88 19.93 -14.49
C SER A 97 -14.91 18.60 -13.72
N SER A 98 -13.80 17.85 -13.75
CA SER A 98 -13.65 16.61 -13.01
C SER A 98 -13.69 16.88 -11.50
N PRO A 99 -14.13 15.90 -10.68
CA PRO A 99 -13.86 15.91 -9.25
C PRO A 99 -12.37 15.91 -8.91
N HIS A 100 -11.52 15.42 -9.83
CA HIS A 100 -10.07 15.32 -9.68
C HIS A 100 -9.32 16.01 -10.83
N PRO A 101 -9.44 17.33 -11.05
CA PRO A 101 -8.77 17.97 -12.18
C PRO A 101 -7.25 17.90 -12.04
N VAL A 102 -6.53 17.64 -13.14
CA VAL A 102 -5.06 17.43 -13.11
C VAL A 102 -4.32 18.61 -12.48
N GLY A 103 -4.76 19.85 -12.75
CA GLY A 103 -4.12 21.04 -12.19
C GLY A 103 -4.20 21.16 -10.66
N THR A 104 -5.10 20.42 -10.01
CA THR A 104 -5.28 20.42 -8.55
C THR A 104 -4.71 19.17 -7.90
N PHE A 105 -4.76 18.03 -8.58
CA PHE A 105 -4.40 16.72 -8.00
C PHE A 105 -3.07 16.17 -8.54
N GLY A 106 -2.70 16.50 -9.77
CA GLY A 106 -1.63 15.82 -10.49
C GLY A 106 -1.96 14.36 -10.81
N CYS A 107 -1.05 13.67 -11.49
CA CYS A 107 -1.14 12.24 -11.80
C CYS A 107 -0.57 11.39 -10.66
N THR A 108 0.54 11.81 -10.05
CA THR A 108 1.27 11.05 -9.01
C THR A 108 0.50 10.85 -7.70
N ILE A 109 -0.57 11.60 -7.43
CA ILE A 109 -1.37 11.34 -6.23
C ILE A 109 -2.13 10.00 -6.34
N CYS A 110 -2.64 9.72 -7.54
CA CYS A 110 -3.36 8.48 -7.87
C CYS A 110 -2.41 7.39 -8.34
N HIS A 111 -1.40 7.74 -9.14
CA HIS A 111 -0.51 6.75 -9.73
C HIS A 111 0.71 6.43 -8.86
N ASP A 112 1.07 7.26 -7.88
CA ASP A 112 2.42 7.29 -7.31
C ASP A 112 3.48 7.50 -8.40
N GLY A 113 4.74 7.14 -8.15
CA GLY A 113 5.86 7.38 -9.06
C GLY A 113 6.61 8.68 -8.77
N GLN A 114 7.66 8.91 -9.56
CA GLN A 114 8.50 10.10 -9.43
C GLN A 114 8.06 11.16 -10.43
N GLY A 115 7.19 12.07 -9.99
CA GLY A 115 6.60 13.07 -10.87
C GLY A 115 7.59 14.14 -11.39
N SER A 116 8.79 14.25 -10.83
CA SER A 116 9.87 15.08 -11.40
C SER A 116 10.63 14.39 -12.54
N GLY A 117 10.45 13.08 -12.70
CA GLY A 117 11.10 12.25 -13.72
C GLY A 117 10.67 12.67 -15.13
N THR A 118 11.64 12.73 -16.04
CA THR A 118 11.43 13.07 -17.46
C THR A 118 11.91 11.95 -18.39
N SER A 119 12.14 10.76 -17.85
CA SER A 119 12.46 9.53 -18.60
C SER A 119 11.55 8.40 -18.12
N PHE A 120 11.41 7.37 -18.96
CA PHE A 120 10.59 6.20 -18.64
C PHE A 120 10.97 5.59 -17.28
N SER A 121 12.27 5.32 -17.08
CA SER A 121 12.78 4.71 -15.85
C SER A 121 12.69 5.66 -14.65
N ASN A 122 13.04 6.95 -14.80
CA ASN A 122 13.05 7.89 -13.67
C ASN A 122 11.66 8.40 -13.29
N ALA A 123 10.62 8.11 -14.08
CA ALA A 123 9.23 8.33 -13.67
C ALA A 123 8.71 7.18 -12.78
N GLU A 124 9.50 6.13 -12.60
CA GLU A 124 9.23 4.98 -11.73
C GLU A 124 8.04 4.13 -12.19
N HIS A 125 7.95 3.86 -13.50
CA HIS A 125 6.95 2.94 -14.02
C HIS A 125 7.14 1.53 -13.45
N THR A 126 6.12 0.96 -12.81
CA THR A 126 6.20 -0.42 -12.31
C THR A 126 5.48 -1.38 -13.26
N PRO A 127 6.16 -2.44 -13.73
CA PRO A 127 5.53 -3.45 -14.57
C PRO A 127 4.52 -4.28 -13.76
N ASN A 128 3.52 -4.85 -14.44
CA ASN A 128 2.62 -5.79 -13.79
C ASN A 128 3.36 -7.07 -13.39
N ASP A 129 4.25 -7.60 -14.21
CA ASP A 129 4.86 -8.90 -13.95
C ASP A 129 6.33 -8.93 -14.40
N PRO A 130 7.09 -9.96 -13.97
CA PRO A 130 8.51 -10.07 -14.32
C PRO A 130 8.77 -10.14 -15.83
N HIS A 131 7.85 -10.69 -16.64
CA HIS A 131 8.03 -10.78 -18.08
C HIS A 131 7.92 -9.39 -18.74
N VAL A 132 6.95 -8.59 -18.31
CA VAL A 132 6.85 -7.18 -18.74
C VAL A 132 8.08 -6.38 -18.27
N ALA A 133 8.58 -6.65 -17.06
CA ALA A 133 9.79 -6.01 -16.55
C ALA A 133 11.02 -6.27 -17.44
N GLU A 134 11.20 -7.53 -17.88
CA GLU A 134 12.28 -7.92 -18.78
C GLU A 134 12.14 -7.27 -20.16
N ASN A 135 10.93 -7.27 -20.73
CA ASN A 135 10.68 -6.59 -22.00
C ASN A 135 11.00 -5.09 -21.90
N TRP A 136 10.58 -4.43 -20.82
CA TRP A 136 10.86 -3.01 -20.61
C TRP A 136 12.36 -2.75 -20.36
N HIS A 137 13.06 -3.69 -19.74
CA HIS A 137 14.51 -3.60 -19.56
C HIS A 137 15.22 -3.54 -20.91
N HIS A 138 14.82 -4.40 -21.85
CA HIS A 138 15.40 -4.45 -23.19
C HIS A 138 14.98 -3.28 -24.08
N GLU A 139 13.70 -2.88 -24.05
CA GLU A 139 13.15 -1.88 -24.97
C GLU A 139 13.40 -0.44 -24.49
N TYR A 140 13.24 -0.20 -23.19
CA TYR A 140 13.25 1.16 -22.61
C TYR A 140 14.40 1.39 -21.63
N GLY A 141 15.27 0.40 -21.42
CA GLY A 141 16.32 0.48 -20.39
C GLY A 141 15.75 0.57 -18.98
N PHE A 142 14.60 -0.08 -18.74
CA PHE A 142 13.97 -0.10 -17.43
C PHE A 142 14.87 -0.74 -16.37
N HIS A 143 14.89 -0.14 -15.19
CA HIS A 143 15.51 -0.66 -13.97
C HIS A 143 14.73 -0.16 -12.74
N PRO A 144 14.58 -0.98 -11.69
CA PRO A 144 13.99 -0.51 -10.44
C PRO A 144 14.93 0.46 -9.74
N ASN A 145 14.43 1.62 -9.33
CA ASN A 145 15.19 2.57 -8.53
C ASN A 145 14.99 2.30 -7.04
N HIS A 146 16.01 1.73 -6.39
CA HIS A 146 15.91 1.42 -4.97
C HIS A 146 15.94 2.67 -4.07
N PHE A 147 16.26 3.85 -4.61
CA PHE A 147 16.27 5.10 -3.84
C PHE A 147 14.90 5.81 -3.81
N TRP A 148 13.95 5.38 -4.64
CA TRP A 148 12.62 6.00 -4.68
C TRP A 148 11.60 5.16 -3.92
N GLU A 149 11.07 5.71 -2.83
CA GLU A 149 10.19 5.01 -1.88
C GLU A 149 8.78 4.73 -2.44
N TYR A 150 8.35 5.49 -3.46
CA TYR A 150 6.98 5.46 -3.99
C TYR A 150 6.97 5.21 -5.50
N PRO A 151 7.39 4.04 -5.99
CA PRO A 151 7.29 3.73 -7.41
C PRO A 151 5.82 3.74 -7.85
N MET A 152 5.56 3.98 -9.14
CA MET A 152 4.21 4.07 -9.67
C MET A 152 3.49 2.74 -9.46
N GLN A 153 2.22 2.75 -9.04
CA GLN A 153 1.46 1.52 -8.86
C GLN A 153 1.36 0.75 -10.19
N PRO A 154 1.64 -0.57 -10.20
CA PRO A 154 1.31 -1.41 -11.35
C PRO A 154 -0.16 -1.25 -11.71
N ALA A 155 -0.49 -1.32 -13.01
CA ALA A 155 -1.87 -1.12 -13.49
C ALA A 155 -2.89 -2.02 -12.77
N ARG A 156 -2.51 -3.23 -12.34
CA ARG A 156 -3.40 -4.11 -11.57
C ARG A 156 -3.81 -3.56 -10.18
N PHE A 157 -3.00 -2.68 -9.58
CA PHE A 157 -3.16 -2.13 -8.25
C PHE A 157 -3.49 -0.64 -8.24
N ILE A 158 -3.75 -0.02 -9.40
CA ILE A 158 -3.97 1.42 -9.47
C ILE A 158 -5.12 1.92 -8.59
N GLU A 159 -6.17 1.11 -8.43
CA GLU A 159 -7.34 1.41 -7.61
C GLU A 159 -7.04 1.47 -6.10
N SER A 160 -5.91 0.89 -5.65
CA SER A 160 -5.51 0.88 -4.23
C SER A 160 -5.20 2.28 -3.68
N THR A 161 -4.94 3.27 -4.53
CA THR A 161 -4.66 4.64 -4.10
C THR A 161 -5.92 5.47 -3.91
N CYS A 162 -7.07 5.03 -4.41
CA CYS A 162 -8.34 5.74 -4.25
C CYS A 162 -8.70 5.90 -2.76
N ILE A 163 -8.37 4.90 -1.93
CA ILE A 163 -8.64 4.92 -0.49
C ILE A 163 -7.75 5.88 0.30
N LYS A 164 -6.77 6.56 -0.34
CA LYS A 164 -6.03 7.67 0.27
C LYS A 164 -6.96 8.83 0.66
N CYS A 165 -8.10 8.98 -0.03
CA CYS A 165 -9.11 10.01 0.25
C CYS A 165 -10.53 9.45 0.40
N HIS A 166 -10.86 8.37 -0.31
CA HIS A 166 -12.18 7.74 -0.28
C HIS A 166 -12.23 6.62 0.77
N HIS A 167 -12.27 7.00 2.06
CA HIS A 167 -12.18 6.04 3.17
C HIS A 167 -13.41 5.16 3.37
N ASN A 168 -14.60 5.66 2.99
CA ASN A 168 -15.84 4.89 3.10
C ASN A 168 -16.01 3.89 1.95
N VAL A 169 -15.31 4.09 0.83
CA VAL A 169 -15.20 3.21 -0.35
C VAL A 169 -16.52 2.91 -1.07
N THR A 170 -17.69 3.03 -0.43
CA THR A 170 -19.02 2.76 -0.98
C THR A 170 -19.31 3.50 -2.28
N GLU A 171 -18.89 4.76 -2.36
CA GLU A 171 -19.01 5.62 -3.53
C GLU A 171 -18.15 5.17 -4.71
N LEU A 172 -17.11 4.36 -4.45
CA LEU A 172 -16.26 3.76 -5.47
C LEU A 172 -16.88 2.51 -6.11
N GLY A 173 -17.83 1.87 -5.40
CA GLY A 173 -18.53 0.67 -5.84
C GLY A 173 -19.55 0.95 -6.94
N VAL A 174 -20.52 1.85 -6.70
CA VAL A 174 -21.51 2.26 -7.71
C VAL A 174 -21.87 3.74 -7.53
N HIS A 175 -21.36 4.60 -8.41
CA HIS A 175 -21.71 6.02 -8.45
C HIS A 175 -22.80 6.30 -9.51
N PRO A 176 -23.86 7.09 -9.22
CA PRO A 176 -24.94 7.34 -10.17
C PRO A 176 -24.51 7.93 -11.52
N LYS A 177 -23.47 8.78 -11.50
CA LYS A 177 -22.94 9.44 -12.71
C LYS A 177 -21.80 8.66 -13.39
N PHE A 178 -21.02 7.90 -12.62
CA PHE A 178 -19.73 7.38 -13.09
C PHE A 178 -19.63 5.85 -13.03
N GLY A 179 -20.66 5.16 -12.53
CA GLY A 179 -20.64 3.71 -12.35
C GLY A 179 -19.63 3.27 -11.29
N ALA A 180 -19.10 2.05 -11.44
CA ALA A 180 -18.05 1.52 -10.59
C ALA A 180 -16.70 2.15 -10.97
N THR A 181 -16.14 2.98 -10.09
CA THR A 181 -14.94 3.76 -10.37
C THR A 181 -13.66 3.09 -9.89
N ALA A 182 -13.75 2.29 -8.82
CA ALA A 182 -12.67 1.44 -8.31
C ALA A 182 -13.21 0.10 -7.74
N PRO A 183 -13.71 -0.80 -8.61
CA PRO A 183 -14.39 -2.03 -8.20
C PRO A 183 -13.50 -3.02 -7.43
N LYS A 184 -12.19 -3.09 -7.69
CA LYS A 184 -11.26 -3.96 -6.96
C LYS A 184 -11.00 -3.43 -5.54
N ALA A 185 -10.82 -2.12 -5.40
CA ALA A 185 -10.66 -1.51 -4.09
C ALA A 185 -11.94 -1.67 -3.26
N HIS A 186 -13.10 -1.42 -3.87
CA HIS A 186 -14.41 -1.67 -3.26
C HIS A 186 -14.58 -3.14 -2.86
N ARG A 187 -14.21 -4.08 -3.73
CA ARG A 187 -14.28 -5.51 -3.43
C ARG A 187 -13.41 -5.89 -2.23
N GLY A 188 -12.18 -5.38 -2.15
CA GLY A 188 -11.32 -5.58 -0.99
C GLY A 188 -11.96 -5.08 0.32
N TRP A 189 -12.59 -3.91 0.27
CA TRP A 189 -13.31 -3.32 1.40
C TRP A 189 -14.55 -4.14 1.81
N GLU A 190 -15.31 -4.67 0.85
CA GLU A 190 -16.42 -5.60 1.13
C GLU A 190 -15.94 -6.89 1.77
N LEU A 191 -14.82 -7.46 1.32
CA LEU A 191 -14.27 -8.70 1.87
C LEU A 191 -13.85 -8.50 3.33
N ILE A 192 -13.20 -7.37 3.66
CA ILE A 192 -12.85 -7.03 5.05
C ILE A 192 -14.09 -7.00 5.94
N GLN A 193 -15.22 -6.51 5.43
CA GLN A 193 -16.47 -6.53 6.17
C GLN A 193 -17.13 -7.89 6.24
N LYS A 194 -17.22 -8.58 5.10
CA LYS A 194 -17.84 -9.88 4.99
C LYS A 194 -17.16 -10.91 5.89
N TYR A 195 -15.83 -10.90 5.93
CA TYR A 195 -15.05 -11.76 6.83
C TYR A 195 -14.93 -11.20 8.25
N GLY A 196 -15.46 -10.00 8.51
CA GLY A 196 -15.51 -9.40 9.83
C GLY A 196 -14.12 -9.21 10.43
N CYS A 197 -13.11 -8.89 9.62
CA CYS A 197 -11.72 -8.81 10.08
C CYS A 197 -11.58 -7.81 11.25
N TYR A 198 -12.37 -6.73 11.23
CA TYR A 198 -12.44 -5.72 12.32
C TYR A 198 -13.03 -6.24 13.63
N GLY A 199 -13.74 -7.38 13.63
CA GLY A 199 -14.25 -8.01 14.84
C GLY A 199 -13.12 -8.53 15.72
N CYS A 200 -12.08 -9.09 15.09
CA CYS A 200 -10.90 -9.62 15.78
C CYS A 200 -9.69 -8.69 15.73
N HIS A 201 -9.52 -7.89 14.69
CA HIS A 201 -8.41 -6.97 14.49
C HIS A 201 -8.83 -5.50 14.67
N GLU A 202 -7.88 -4.65 15.01
CA GLU A 202 -8.06 -3.19 14.88
C GLU A 202 -7.50 -2.77 13.52
N ILE A 203 -8.36 -2.24 12.65
CA ILE A 203 -8.04 -1.82 11.28
C ILE A 203 -8.41 -0.34 11.16
N HIS A 204 -7.46 0.50 10.76
CA HIS A 204 -7.70 1.93 10.58
C HIS A 204 -8.73 2.17 9.46
N GLY A 205 -9.76 2.98 9.73
CA GLY A 205 -10.85 3.26 8.77
C GLY A 205 -12.02 2.25 8.76
N PHE A 206 -11.99 1.21 9.59
CA PHE A 206 -13.15 0.34 9.86
C PHE A 206 -13.65 0.57 11.29
N ASP A 207 -13.86 1.85 11.60
CA ASP A 207 -14.43 2.29 12.87
C ASP A 207 -15.90 1.92 12.84
N GLY A 208 -16.28 0.82 13.51
CA GLY A 208 -17.66 0.36 13.58
C GLY A 208 -18.57 1.36 14.30
N GLU A 209 -18.94 2.46 13.62
CA GLU A 209 -19.74 3.57 14.16
C GLU A 209 -21.15 3.15 14.59
N THR A 210 -21.63 2.00 14.11
CA THR A 210 -22.84 1.34 14.63
C THR A 210 -22.46 0.06 15.36
N ALA A 211 -22.19 0.17 16.66
CA ALA A 211 -21.88 -0.97 17.50
C ALA A 211 -23.15 -1.77 17.84
N ILE A 212 -23.30 -2.97 17.28
CA ILE A 212 -24.19 -4.01 17.84
C ILE A 212 -23.38 -4.77 18.90
N GLY A 213 -23.10 -4.12 20.04
CA GLY A 213 -22.38 -4.72 21.18
C GLY A 213 -21.46 -3.75 21.94
N PRO A 214 -21.00 -4.10 23.16
CA PRO A 214 -20.05 -3.29 23.92
C PRO A 214 -18.74 -3.11 23.14
N ASP A 215 -18.16 -1.91 23.20
CA ASP A 215 -16.91 -1.57 22.49
C ASP A 215 -15.74 -2.43 23.01
N MET A 216 -15.30 -3.36 22.17
CA MET A 216 -14.19 -4.28 22.47
C MET A 216 -12.82 -3.74 22.01
N ARG A 217 -12.71 -2.49 21.55
CA ARG A 217 -11.44 -1.90 21.10
C ARG A 217 -10.52 -1.61 22.29
N LEU A 218 -9.21 -1.79 22.09
CA LEU A 218 -8.20 -1.51 23.11
C LEU A 218 -7.86 -0.03 23.15
N GLU A 219 -7.94 0.69 22.01
CA GLU A 219 -7.70 2.13 21.88
C GLU A 219 -8.58 2.76 20.79
N PRO A 220 -9.19 3.94 21.03
CA PRO A 220 -9.85 4.71 19.98
C PRO A 220 -8.81 5.15 18.92
N GLN A 221 -9.18 5.09 17.64
CA GLN A 221 -8.24 5.27 16.53
C GLN A 221 -7.96 6.74 16.21
N THR A 222 -8.96 7.61 16.40
CA THR A 222 -8.89 9.05 16.11
C THR A 222 -8.73 9.88 17.39
N GLU A 223 -8.17 11.09 17.29
CA GLU A 223 -8.11 12.01 18.43
C GLU A 223 -9.52 12.36 18.94
N GLU A 224 -10.50 12.48 18.05
CA GLU A 224 -11.91 12.72 18.41
C GLU A 224 -12.52 11.53 19.15
N SER A 225 -12.31 10.30 18.68
CA SER A 225 -12.79 9.10 19.39
C SER A 225 -12.06 8.88 20.72
N ARG A 226 -10.80 9.30 20.83
CA ARG A 226 -10.04 9.33 22.09
C ARG A 226 -10.59 10.38 23.05
N ALA A 227 -10.90 11.58 22.55
CA ALA A 227 -11.49 12.64 23.33
C ALA A 227 -12.92 12.29 23.80
N LEU A 228 -13.73 11.68 22.93
CA LEU A 228 -15.07 11.18 23.25
C LEU A 228 -15.02 10.06 24.29
N ALA A 229 -14.12 9.09 24.13
CA ALA A 229 -13.92 8.03 25.12
C ALA A 229 -13.41 8.55 26.46
N ALA A 230 -12.55 9.58 26.46
CA ALA A 230 -12.06 10.22 27.68
C ALA A 230 -13.10 11.11 28.37
N ALA A 231 -14.03 11.70 27.60
CA ALA A 231 -15.07 12.60 28.10
C ALA A 231 -16.29 11.85 28.66
N ASP A 232 -16.50 10.59 28.28
CA ASP A 232 -17.58 9.76 28.79
C ASP A 232 -17.11 8.95 30.04
N PRO A 233 -17.60 9.27 31.25
CA PRO A 233 -17.22 8.56 32.48
C PRO A 233 -17.68 7.09 32.50
N THR A 234 -18.58 6.69 31.59
CA THR A 234 -19.08 5.32 31.43
C THR A 234 -18.41 4.57 30.28
N SER A 235 -17.69 5.28 29.39
CA SER A 235 -16.86 4.70 28.34
C SER A 235 -15.53 4.25 28.94
N HIS A 236 -15.58 3.13 29.65
CA HIS A 236 -14.36 2.45 30.05
C HIS A 236 -13.83 1.67 28.85
N PRO A 237 -12.58 1.90 28.38
CA PRO A 237 -11.99 1.05 27.37
C PRO A 237 -12.09 -0.40 27.83
N GLY A 238 -12.67 -1.25 26.99
CA GLY A 238 -13.00 -2.63 27.35
C GLY A 238 -11.86 -3.32 28.12
N LYS A 239 -12.19 -4.02 29.21
CA LYS A 239 -11.21 -4.80 29.99
C LYS A 239 -10.69 -6.02 29.23
N TYR A 240 -11.37 -6.40 28.15
CA TYR A 240 -11.07 -7.57 27.35
C TYR A 240 -10.22 -7.20 26.14
N ARG A 241 -9.15 -7.98 25.93
CA ARG A 241 -8.31 -7.86 24.74
C ARG A 241 -9.06 -8.45 23.54
N LYS A 242 -9.07 -7.75 22.39
CA LYS A 242 -9.43 -8.40 21.13
C LYS A 242 -8.54 -9.63 20.91
N VAL A 243 -9.11 -10.64 20.25
CA VAL A 243 -8.41 -11.91 20.00
C VAL A 243 -7.21 -11.68 19.06
N GLY A 244 -7.38 -10.82 18.05
CA GLY A 244 -6.32 -10.42 17.14
C GLY A 244 -5.47 -9.26 17.70
N PRO A 245 -4.19 -9.16 17.29
CA PRO A 245 -3.37 -8.00 17.59
C PRO A 245 -3.84 -6.76 16.83
N SER A 246 -3.50 -5.57 17.35
CA SER A 246 -3.70 -4.31 16.63
C SER A 246 -2.90 -4.30 15.31
N LEU A 247 -3.53 -3.85 14.22
CA LEU A 247 -2.90 -3.69 12.91
C LEU A 247 -2.61 -2.21 12.57
N ARG A 248 -2.81 -1.30 13.52
CA ARG A 248 -2.59 0.15 13.37
C ARG A 248 -1.25 0.50 12.72
N HIS A 249 -0.17 -0.14 13.16
CA HIS A 249 1.20 0.10 12.68
C HIS A 249 1.78 -1.10 11.90
N ILE A 250 0.93 -1.89 11.24
CA ILE A 250 1.34 -3.18 10.65
C ILE A 250 2.48 -3.04 9.61
N ALA A 251 2.53 -1.93 8.87
CA ALA A 251 3.58 -1.67 7.87
C ALA A 251 4.98 -1.50 8.48
N ALA A 252 5.08 -1.11 9.74
CA ALA A 252 6.36 -1.04 10.45
C ALA A 252 6.89 -2.42 10.85
N LYS A 253 5.99 -3.40 11.02
CA LYS A 253 6.32 -4.72 11.57
C LYS A 253 6.68 -5.76 10.52
N THR A 254 5.95 -5.80 9.41
CA THR A 254 5.93 -6.95 8.49
C THR A 254 5.84 -6.48 7.04
N SER A 255 5.97 -7.42 6.09
CA SER A 255 5.87 -7.17 4.65
C SER A 255 4.54 -7.63 4.05
N SER A 256 4.28 -7.23 2.80
CA SER A 256 3.10 -7.66 2.03
C SER A 256 3.06 -9.18 1.87
N GLU A 257 4.22 -9.78 1.60
CA GLU A 257 4.38 -11.22 1.38
C GLU A 257 4.00 -11.99 2.64
N PHE A 258 4.44 -11.53 3.82
CA PHE A 258 4.07 -12.17 5.08
C PHE A 258 2.58 -11.96 5.42
N ILE A 259 1.99 -10.81 5.09
CA ILE A 259 0.55 -10.59 5.31
C ILE A 259 -0.27 -11.58 4.46
N GLN A 260 0.07 -11.73 3.18
CA GLN A 260 -0.54 -12.73 2.30
C GLN A 260 -0.31 -14.13 2.85
N TYR A 261 0.92 -14.43 3.26
CA TYR A 261 1.29 -15.73 3.80
C TYR A 261 0.52 -16.09 5.08
N TRP A 262 0.40 -15.14 6.01
CA TRP A 262 -0.34 -15.35 7.25
C TRP A 262 -1.85 -15.46 7.02
N THR A 263 -2.39 -14.69 6.08
CA THR A 263 -3.84 -14.63 5.82
C THR A 263 -4.36 -15.85 5.05
N GLU A 264 -3.55 -16.42 4.16
CA GLU A 264 -3.92 -17.59 3.35
C GLU A 264 -4.18 -18.82 4.24
N ILE A 265 -3.19 -19.25 5.03
CA ILE A 265 -3.29 -20.40 5.93
C ILE A 265 -2.58 -20.06 7.26
N PRO A 266 -3.25 -19.43 8.23
CA PRO A 266 -2.60 -18.97 9.47
C PRO A 266 -1.95 -20.10 10.29
N THR A 267 -2.54 -21.29 10.27
CA THR A 267 -2.10 -22.47 11.03
C THR A 267 -0.74 -23.00 10.59
N ARG A 268 -0.30 -22.71 9.36
CA ARG A 268 1.01 -23.15 8.85
C ARG A 268 2.17 -22.46 9.57
N TYR A 269 1.99 -21.19 9.97
CA TYR A 269 2.97 -20.45 10.75
C TYR A 269 2.76 -20.66 12.24
N ARG A 270 1.51 -20.67 12.70
CA ARG A 270 1.18 -20.87 14.12
C ARG A 270 0.01 -21.84 14.27
N PRO A 271 0.26 -23.13 14.54
CA PRO A 271 -0.79 -24.14 14.69
C PRO A 271 -1.84 -23.81 15.76
N THR A 272 -1.44 -23.08 16.81
CA THR A 272 -2.31 -22.68 17.93
C THR A 272 -3.03 -21.35 17.72
N THR A 273 -2.98 -20.78 16.51
CA THR A 273 -3.64 -19.51 16.20
C THR A 273 -5.15 -19.61 16.30
N LYS A 274 -5.79 -18.53 16.76
CA LYS A 274 -7.25 -18.39 16.75
C LYS A 274 -7.77 -17.70 15.48
N MET A 275 -6.86 -17.29 14.57
CA MET A 275 -7.25 -16.73 13.29
C MET A 275 -7.81 -17.87 12.41
N PRO A 276 -9.07 -17.78 11.97
CA PRO A 276 -9.66 -18.78 11.08
C PRO A 276 -8.98 -18.74 9.71
N GLN A 277 -8.96 -19.90 9.04
CA GLN A 277 -8.54 -20.00 7.64
C GLN A 277 -9.74 -19.68 6.74
N PHE A 278 -9.58 -18.66 5.89
CA PHE A 278 -10.63 -18.23 4.96
C PHE A 278 -10.34 -18.62 3.50
N PHE A 279 -9.08 -18.90 3.18
CA PHE A 279 -8.58 -19.17 1.84
C PHE A 279 -8.07 -20.61 1.73
N SER A 280 -7.81 -21.06 0.50
CA SER A 280 -7.32 -22.42 0.22
C SER A 280 -8.24 -23.51 0.79
N LEU A 281 -9.55 -23.26 0.79
CA LEU A 281 -10.59 -24.22 1.20
C LEU A 281 -11.20 -24.93 -0.01
N THR A 282 -10.36 -25.39 -0.94
CA THR A 282 -10.78 -25.82 -2.28
C THR A 282 -11.11 -27.30 -2.41
N ASP A 283 -10.96 -28.09 -1.34
CA ASP A 283 -11.09 -29.57 -1.38
C ASP A 283 -12.44 -30.10 -1.91
N HIS A 284 -13.47 -29.24 -1.93
CA HIS A 284 -14.82 -29.57 -2.38
C HIS A 284 -15.12 -29.11 -3.82
N LEU A 285 -14.17 -28.43 -4.48
CA LEU A 285 -14.32 -27.89 -5.82
C LEU A 285 -13.84 -28.87 -6.90
N GLY A 286 -14.40 -28.77 -8.10
CA GLY A 286 -13.85 -29.45 -9.27
C GLY A 286 -12.50 -28.85 -9.69
N VAL A 287 -11.68 -29.59 -10.43
CA VAL A 287 -10.29 -29.19 -10.79
C VAL A 287 -10.23 -27.84 -11.51
N ASP A 288 -11.18 -27.57 -12.41
CA ASP A 288 -11.23 -26.30 -13.15
C ASP A 288 -11.63 -25.12 -12.25
N ASP A 289 -12.58 -25.34 -11.35
CA ASP A 289 -13.06 -24.35 -10.38
C ASP A 289 -12.01 -24.06 -9.29
N GLU A 290 -11.25 -25.08 -8.88
CA GLU A 290 -10.09 -24.94 -8.00
C GLU A 290 -9.02 -24.05 -8.63
N GLY A 291 -8.69 -24.29 -9.90
CA GLY A 291 -7.69 -23.51 -10.64
C GLY A 291 -8.09 -22.03 -10.79
N GLN A 292 -9.39 -21.75 -11.01
CA GLN A 292 -9.89 -20.38 -11.06
C GLN A 292 -9.91 -19.73 -9.67
N THR A 293 -10.40 -20.45 -8.65
CA THR A 293 -10.49 -19.97 -7.27
C THR A 293 -9.12 -19.53 -6.77
N LYS A 294 -8.08 -20.35 -6.96
CA LYS A 294 -6.69 -20.01 -6.58
C LYS A 294 -6.20 -18.69 -7.20
N LYS A 295 -6.58 -18.38 -8.44
CA LYS A 295 -6.22 -17.11 -9.09
C LYS A 295 -6.94 -15.92 -8.48
N PHE A 296 -8.22 -16.08 -8.14
CA PHE A 296 -9.00 -15.05 -7.46
C PHE A 296 -8.48 -14.81 -6.03
N GLU A 297 -8.25 -15.88 -5.27
CA GLU A 297 -7.72 -15.80 -3.90
C GLU A 297 -6.37 -15.07 -3.87
N ALA A 298 -5.48 -15.31 -4.84
CA ALA A 298 -4.21 -14.59 -4.93
C ALA A 298 -4.40 -13.07 -5.08
N ALA A 299 -5.39 -12.63 -5.87
CA ALA A 299 -5.72 -11.22 -6.02
C ALA A 299 -6.37 -10.64 -4.74
N GLU A 300 -7.22 -11.42 -4.07
CA GLU A 300 -7.86 -11.04 -2.81
C GLU A 300 -6.83 -10.89 -1.68
N LEU A 301 -5.90 -11.83 -1.54
CA LEU A 301 -4.79 -11.77 -0.58
C LEU A 301 -3.91 -10.53 -0.80
N ALA A 302 -3.52 -10.27 -2.06
CA ALA A 302 -2.75 -9.08 -2.41
C ALA A 302 -3.54 -7.78 -2.13
N GLY A 303 -4.85 -7.78 -2.38
CA GLY A 303 -5.75 -6.67 -2.05
C GLY A 303 -5.80 -6.39 -0.55
N ILE A 304 -5.98 -7.43 0.27
CA ILE A 304 -5.98 -7.32 1.74
C ILE A 304 -4.64 -6.76 2.23
N ALA A 305 -3.51 -7.31 1.75
CA ALA A 305 -2.19 -6.84 2.14
C ALA A 305 -1.97 -5.37 1.77
N SER A 306 -2.40 -4.96 0.56
CA SER A 306 -2.31 -3.58 0.11
C SER A 306 -3.13 -2.62 0.98
N VAL A 307 -4.38 -2.97 1.32
CA VAL A 307 -5.22 -2.15 2.20
C VAL A 307 -4.59 -2.02 3.58
N LEU A 308 -4.12 -3.11 4.18
CA LEU A 308 -3.51 -3.08 5.51
C LEU A 308 -2.23 -2.25 5.56
N LEU A 309 -1.40 -2.31 4.52
CA LEU A 309 -0.16 -1.53 4.46
C LEU A 309 -0.42 -0.04 4.17
N SER A 310 -1.35 0.28 3.27
CA SER A 310 -1.67 1.66 2.89
C SER A 310 -2.43 2.43 3.96
N THR A 311 -3.21 1.74 4.80
CA THR A 311 -3.92 2.33 5.95
C THR A 311 -3.11 2.30 7.25
N SER A 312 -1.90 1.75 7.22
CA SER A 312 -1.04 1.69 8.41
C SER A 312 -0.56 3.08 8.82
N GLU A 313 -0.78 3.43 10.07
CA GLU A 313 -0.24 4.62 10.69
C GLU A 313 1.28 4.49 10.86
N GLN A 314 2.02 5.53 10.47
CA GLN A 314 3.48 5.57 10.60
C GLN A 314 3.88 5.68 12.08
N ILE A 315 4.99 5.04 12.43
CA ILE A 315 5.53 5.05 13.78
C ILE A 315 7.03 5.27 13.72
N GLU A 316 7.53 6.14 14.61
CA GLU A 316 8.97 6.35 14.77
C GLU A 316 9.58 5.14 15.48
N LEU A 317 10.47 4.43 14.78
CA LEU A 317 11.22 3.30 15.32
C LEU A 317 12.54 3.76 15.93
N LEU A 318 12.92 3.14 17.05
CA LEU A 318 14.19 3.36 17.70
C LEU A 318 15.32 2.68 16.92
N LYS A 319 16.51 3.26 17.00
CA LYS A 319 17.74 2.71 16.41
C LYS A 319 18.83 2.55 17.47
N PRO A 320 19.76 1.59 17.30
CA PRO A 320 20.90 1.46 18.19
C PRO A 320 21.86 2.67 18.03
N ASN A 321 22.70 2.88 19.04
CA ASN A 321 23.73 3.92 19.00
C ASN A 321 24.75 3.66 17.89
N ALA A 322 25.37 4.72 17.37
CA ALA A 322 26.41 4.62 16.35
C ALA A 322 27.56 3.72 16.82
N GLY A 323 27.99 2.78 15.96
CA GLY A 323 29.05 1.83 16.27
C GLY A 323 28.61 0.56 17.02
N TYR A 324 27.31 0.36 17.24
CA TYR A 324 26.78 -0.89 17.79
C TYR A 324 27.16 -2.10 16.91
N GLN A 325 27.64 -3.17 17.54
CA GLN A 325 27.96 -4.45 16.92
C GLN A 325 27.10 -5.53 17.57
N ALA A 326 26.36 -6.28 16.75
CA ALA A 326 25.53 -7.38 17.24
C ALA A 326 26.41 -8.57 17.65
N ASP A 327 26.09 -9.18 18.79
CA ASP A 327 26.77 -10.37 19.32
C ASP A 327 25.70 -11.42 19.66
N ALA A 328 25.69 -12.51 18.89
CA ALA A 328 24.72 -13.58 19.04
C ALA A 328 24.92 -14.38 20.32
N GLU A 329 26.16 -14.65 20.73
CA GLU A 329 26.46 -15.38 21.97
C GLU A 329 26.04 -14.58 23.20
N ARG A 330 26.28 -13.26 23.18
CA ARG A 330 25.77 -12.36 24.22
C ARG A 330 24.24 -12.29 24.20
N GLY A 331 23.64 -12.24 23.02
CA GLY A 331 22.19 -12.22 22.83
C GLY A 331 21.52 -13.47 23.42
N GLU A 332 22.12 -14.65 23.20
CA GLU A 332 21.65 -15.93 23.76
C GLU A 332 21.64 -15.91 25.29
N LYS A 333 22.74 -15.47 25.91
CA LYS A 333 22.82 -15.34 27.38
C LYS A 333 21.75 -14.40 27.92
N LEU A 334 21.60 -13.23 27.32
CA LEU A 334 20.59 -12.25 27.71
C LEU A 334 19.17 -12.78 27.51
N PHE A 335 18.92 -13.58 26.49
CA PHE A 335 17.61 -14.16 26.23
C PHE A 335 17.16 -15.10 27.36
N VAL A 336 18.09 -15.85 27.94
CA VAL A 336 17.83 -16.69 29.12
C VAL A 336 17.74 -15.84 30.39
N GLU A 337 18.74 -14.99 30.64
CA GLU A 337 18.89 -14.24 31.90
C GLU A 337 17.82 -13.15 32.10
N ARG A 338 17.37 -12.49 31.02
CA ARG A 338 16.32 -11.46 31.08
C ARG A 338 14.91 -12.04 31.19
N GLY A 339 14.78 -13.36 31.29
CA GLY A 339 13.51 -14.03 31.53
C GLY A 339 12.59 -14.09 30.31
N CYS A 340 13.11 -13.96 29.08
CA CYS A 340 12.29 -14.10 27.87
C CYS A 340 11.57 -15.46 27.84
N LEU A 341 12.28 -16.50 28.30
CA LEU A 341 11.79 -17.87 28.43
C LEU A 341 10.71 -18.09 29.49
N ALA A 342 10.47 -17.11 30.38
CA ALA A 342 9.38 -17.17 31.36
C ALA A 342 8.00 -16.91 30.72
N CYS A 343 7.97 -16.40 29.49
CA CYS A 343 6.73 -16.17 28.75
C CYS A 343 6.78 -16.77 27.34
N HIS A 344 7.94 -16.77 26.69
CA HIS A 344 8.10 -17.20 25.30
C HIS A 344 8.77 -18.57 25.21
N SER A 345 8.34 -19.36 24.23
CA SER A 345 9.05 -20.59 23.81
C SER A 345 9.93 -20.32 22.58
N HIS A 346 11.04 -21.06 22.50
CA HIS A 346 11.97 -20.99 21.39
C HIS A 346 12.58 -22.38 21.11
N ALA A 347 12.68 -22.78 19.84
CA ALA A 347 13.11 -24.13 19.44
C ALA A 347 14.55 -24.47 19.87
N ALA A 348 15.42 -23.46 19.95
CA ALA A 348 16.79 -23.63 20.45
C ALA A 348 16.87 -23.88 21.97
N VAL A 349 15.80 -23.62 22.73
CA VAL A 349 15.75 -23.86 24.18
C VAL A 349 14.45 -24.64 24.50
N PRO A 350 14.39 -25.93 24.12
CA PRO A 350 13.17 -26.74 24.17
C PRO A 350 12.67 -27.03 25.60
N GLU A 351 13.50 -26.78 26.62
CA GLU A 351 13.14 -26.93 28.02
C GLU A 351 12.13 -25.87 28.48
N ALA A 352 12.14 -24.68 27.85
CA ALA A 352 11.20 -23.60 28.15
C ALA A 352 9.90 -23.77 27.37
N LYS A 353 8.86 -24.24 28.09
CA LYS A 353 7.53 -24.57 27.52
C LYS A 353 6.45 -23.56 27.85
N GLU A 354 6.83 -22.39 28.37
CA GLU A 354 5.86 -21.35 28.69
C GLU A 354 5.13 -20.86 27.43
N ASP A 355 3.81 -20.68 27.53
CA ASP A 355 2.92 -20.35 26.43
C ASP A 355 2.13 -19.05 26.64
N PHE A 356 2.51 -18.28 27.67
CA PHE A 356 1.91 -16.97 27.95
C PHE A 356 2.14 -15.99 26.80
N GLY A 357 3.34 -16.01 26.22
CA GLY A 357 3.74 -15.35 24.99
C GLY A 357 3.73 -16.31 23.80
N PRO A 358 3.74 -15.79 22.55
CA PRO A 358 3.88 -16.64 21.38
C PRO A 358 5.24 -17.36 21.36
N ASN A 359 5.28 -18.53 20.73
CA ASN A 359 6.54 -19.12 20.26
C ASN A 359 7.18 -18.17 19.24
N ILE A 360 8.46 -17.84 19.46
CA ILE A 360 9.21 -16.84 18.68
C ILE A 360 10.35 -17.44 17.86
N SER A 361 10.42 -18.76 17.71
CA SER A 361 11.44 -19.44 16.89
C SER A 361 11.50 -18.89 15.46
N ASP A 362 10.32 -18.68 14.88
CA ASP A 362 10.18 -18.22 13.49
C ASP A 362 9.86 -16.73 13.38
N ILE A 363 10.17 -15.95 14.43
CA ILE A 363 9.92 -14.51 14.42
C ILE A 363 10.66 -13.82 13.27
N HIS A 364 11.82 -14.37 12.87
CA HIS A 364 12.65 -13.87 11.79
C HIS A 364 11.95 -13.88 10.42
N GLN A 365 10.96 -14.74 10.20
CA GLN A 365 10.18 -14.80 8.95
C GLN A 365 9.08 -13.73 8.90
N LYS A 366 8.68 -13.21 10.06
CA LYS A 366 7.57 -12.27 10.22
C LYS A 366 8.03 -10.81 10.25
N VAL A 367 9.18 -10.54 10.86
CA VAL A 367 9.63 -9.17 11.08
C VAL A 367 10.30 -8.60 9.83
N LYS A 368 9.96 -7.36 9.49
CA LYS A 368 10.61 -6.62 8.41
C LYS A 368 12.08 -6.38 8.79
N ARG A 369 12.98 -6.80 7.91
CA ARG A 369 14.43 -6.56 8.03
C ARG A 369 14.80 -5.23 7.40
N ASN A 370 15.86 -4.62 7.90
CA ASN A 370 16.38 -3.37 7.36
C ASN A 370 17.04 -3.64 6.01
N ALA A 371 16.93 -2.69 5.08
CA ALA A 371 17.51 -2.84 3.74
C ALA A 371 19.05 -2.78 3.78
N ASP A 372 19.59 -2.00 4.70
CA ASP A 372 21.02 -1.81 4.97
C ASP A 372 21.64 -2.90 5.86
N ASP A 373 20.83 -3.56 6.69
CA ASP A 373 21.26 -4.69 7.51
C ASP A 373 20.17 -5.78 7.55
N PRO A 374 20.31 -6.85 6.74
CA PRO A 374 19.32 -7.93 6.68
C PRO A 374 19.26 -8.76 7.97
N ALA A 375 20.27 -8.67 8.85
CA ALA A 375 20.26 -9.33 10.15
C ALA A 375 19.51 -8.51 11.21
N PHE A 376 19.27 -7.22 10.96
CA PHE A 376 18.65 -6.30 11.91
C PHE A 376 17.20 -5.97 11.54
N SER A 377 16.43 -5.58 12.55
CA SER A 377 15.06 -5.10 12.41
C SER A 377 14.82 -3.97 13.40
N ASP A 378 14.65 -2.76 12.88
CA ASP A 378 14.33 -1.58 13.70
C ASP A 378 13.06 -1.81 14.53
N TRP A 379 12.09 -2.55 13.96
CA TRP A 379 10.86 -2.91 14.66
C TRP A 379 11.14 -3.83 15.86
N LEU A 380 11.95 -4.88 15.67
CA LEU A 380 12.26 -5.82 16.75
C LEU A 380 13.06 -5.14 17.86
N TYR A 381 14.04 -4.30 17.50
CA TYR A 381 14.79 -3.50 18.46
C TYR A 381 13.86 -2.58 19.26
N THR A 382 12.98 -1.86 18.57
CA THR A 382 11.98 -0.99 19.21
C THR A 382 11.05 -1.78 20.12
N TRP A 383 10.59 -2.96 19.70
CA TRP A 383 9.69 -3.81 20.48
C TRP A 383 10.34 -4.32 21.77
N LEU A 384 11.62 -4.70 21.73
CA LEU A 384 12.33 -5.17 22.91
C LEU A 384 12.65 -4.04 23.90
N ARG A 385 12.96 -2.83 23.38
CA ARG A 385 13.36 -1.68 24.21
C ARG A 385 12.17 -0.90 24.76
N GLU A 386 11.14 -0.68 23.96
CA GLU A 386 9.97 0.13 24.31
C GLU A 386 8.69 -0.46 23.67
N PRO A 387 8.19 -1.62 24.14
CA PRO A 387 7.05 -2.30 23.51
C PRO A 387 5.76 -1.46 23.52
N GLU A 388 5.59 -0.62 24.54
CA GLU A 388 4.45 0.31 24.67
C GLU A 388 4.43 1.40 23.59
N ARG A 389 5.56 1.65 22.92
CA ARG A 389 5.62 2.55 21.76
C ARG A 389 4.77 2.01 20.63
N TYR A 390 4.88 0.71 20.34
CA TYR A 390 4.12 0.06 19.27
C TYR A 390 2.72 -0.34 19.72
N HIS A 391 2.56 -0.77 20.97
CA HIS A 391 1.27 -1.18 21.51
C HIS A 391 1.17 -0.83 22.99
N LYS A 392 0.53 0.29 23.32
CA LYS A 392 0.44 0.85 24.68
C LYS A 392 -0.06 -0.13 25.75
N ARG A 393 -1.00 -1.03 25.39
CA ARG A 393 -1.58 -2.03 26.31
C ARG A 393 -0.96 -3.42 26.15
N THR A 394 0.31 -3.49 25.73
CA THR A 394 1.04 -4.75 25.55
C THR A 394 1.30 -5.41 26.90
N LYS A 395 1.36 -6.75 26.91
CA LYS A 395 1.81 -7.52 28.09
C LYS A 395 3.32 -7.71 28.11
N MET A 396 4.00 -7.41 27.00
CA MET A 396 5.46 -7.43 26.95
C MET A 396 5.98 -6.32 27.87
N PRO A 397 6.70 -6.64 28.95
CA PRO A 397 7.21 -5.63 29.86
C PRO A 397 8.30 -4.79 29.18
N ASN A 398 8.48 -3.55 29.62
CA ASN A 398 9.71 -2.84 29.36
C ASN A 398 10.85 -3.56 30.12
N LEU A 399 11.83 -4.07 29.37
CA LEU A 399 12.95 -4.84 29.92
C LEU A 399 14.08 -3.96 30.48
N TYR A 400 13.94 -2.63 30.40
CA TYR A 400 14.93 -1.64 30.81
C TYR A 400 16.32 -1.96 30.25
N LEU A 401 16.36 -2.12 28.93
CA LEU A 401 17.58 -2.35 28.16
C LEU A 401 18.20 -1.00 27.84
N GLU A 402 18.92 -0.43 28.80
CA GLU A 402 19.79 0.75 28.61
C GLU A 402 21.18 0.37 28.11
#